data_AF-A0A959MCH3-F1
#
_entry.id   AF-A0A959MCH3-F1
#
_cell.length_a   1.000
_cell.length_b   1.000
_cell.length_c   1.000
_cell.angle_alpha   90.00
_cell.angle_beta   90.00
_cell.angle_gamma   90.00
#
_symmetry.space_group_name_H-M   'P 1'
#
loop_
_entity.id
_entity.type
_entity.pdbx_description
1 polymer ?
#
loop_
_entity_poly.entity_id
_entity_poly.type
_entity_poly.pdbx_seq_one_letter_code
_entity_poly.pdbx_strand_id
1 'polypeptide(L)'
;MVNCLRKENLAAGFLLPLISLLLWTGCDGVTGVEGAIIDNPNNQHKLRNLLFVIRLVDQNDRSIVLNRLDSVVINVNSERWGVFTSDSLNTQGIISQVDGDFSVSDREVSYLVTAGYQLRADTFETAGAYSSYLNRRLRLEPGDYVAEIAELHFRNINGEHVMILPRIYQLFTIDEGAVNLYLGSFDIPIF
;
A
#
# COMPACT_ATOMS: atom_id res chain seq x y z
N MET A 1 -21.22 32.83 -20.96
CA MET A 1 -22.35 33.69 -21.36
C MET A 1 -23.33 32.83 -22.13
N VAL A 2 -24.57 32.79 -21.66
CA VAL A 2 -25.67 31.96 -22.15
C VAL A 2 -26.05 32.37 -23.57
N ASN A 3 -26.26 31.41 -24.46
CA ASN A 3 -27.20 31.58 -25.57
C ASN A 3 -27.93 30.26 -25.81
N CYS A 4 -29.15 30.23 -25.30
CA CYS A 4 -30.17 29.24 -25.59
C CYS A 4 -31.27 29.98 -26.35
N LEU A 5 -31.65 29.49 -27.53
CA LEU A 5 -32.99 29.52 -28.13
C LEU A 5 -32.89 29.18 -29.62
N ARG A 6 -33.55 28.10 -30.05
CA ARG A 6 -34.87 28.19 -30.73
C ARG A 6 -35.26 26.81 -31.29
N LYS A 7 -36.39 26.29 -30.78
CA LYS A 7 -37.15 25.16 -31.34
C LYS A 7 -37.94 25.62 -32.56
N GLU A 8 -37.89 24.87 -33.66
CA GLU A 8 -38.99 24.76 -34.63
C GLU A 8 -39.13 23.29 -35.12
N ASN A 9 -40.10 22.59 -34.51
CA ASN A 9 -41.11 21.66 -35.03
C ASN A 9 -40.94 21.06 -36.46
N LEU A 10 -40.83 19.72 -36.54
CA LEU A 10 -41.89 18.72 -36.84
C LEU A 10 -42.07 18.40 -38.34
N ALA A 11 -41.54 17.25 -38.74
CA ALA A 11 -42.16 16.42 -39.76
C ALA A 11 -42.07 14.95 -39.30
N ALA A 12 -43.18 14.26 -39.47
CA ALA A 12 -43.57 13.02 -38.83
C ALA A 12 -42.89 11.76 -39.39
N GLY A 13 -42.86 10.70 -38.58
CA GLY A 13 -42.92 9.34 -39.09
C GLY A 13 -42.05 8.31 -38.37
N PHE A 14 -42.73 7.46 -37.60
CA PHE A 14 -42.31 6.14 -37.10
C PHE A 14 -41.64 6.03 -35.71
N LEU A 15 -42.21 5.08 -34.98
CA LEU A 15 -42.17 4.83 -33.55
C LEU A 15 -40.99 3.93 -33.11
N LEU A 16 -40.40 4.33 -31.97
CA LEU A 16 -39.88 3.52 -30.84
C LEU A 16 -38.52 2.77 -31.02
N PRO A 17 -37.75 2.55 -29.92
CA PRO A 17 -37.25 3.55 -28.97
C PRO A 17 -35.76 3.34 -28.56
N LEU A 18 -35.20 4.36 -27.91
CA LEU A 18 -34.26 4.30 -26.78
C LEU A 18 -32.88 3.59 -26.92
N ILE A 19 -31.85 4.39 -26.61
CA ILE A 19 -30.60 4.05 -25.93
C ILE A 19 -29.52 3.38 -26.80
N SER A 20 -28.78 4.20 -27.55
CA SER A 20 -27.35 3.96 -27.78
C SER A 20 -26.57 4.77 -26.76
N LEU A 21 -26.44 4.22 -25.55
CA LEU A 21 -25.61 4.75 -24.48
C LEU A 21 -24.14 4.67 -24.91
N LEU A 22 -23.43 5.77 -24.71
CA LEU A 22 -21.97 5.83 -24.70
C LEU A 22 -21.41 4.73 -23.78
N LEU A 23 -20.55 3.87 -24.33
CA LEU A 23 -19.56 3.13 -23.57
C LEU A 23 -18.22 3.26 -24.28
N TRP A 24 -17.61 4.44 -24.14
CA TRP A 24 -16.16 4.50 -24.08
C TRP A 24 -15.75 3.75 -22.81
N THR A 25 -15.17 2.57 -23.00
CA THR A 25 -14.52 1.80 -21.95
C THR A 25 -13.34 2.62 -21.44
N GLY A 26 -13.53 3.23 -20.27
CA GLY A 26 -12.44 3.73 -19.45
C GLY A 26 -11.50 2.58 -19.14
N CYS A 27 -10.22 2.82 -19.38
CA CYS A 27 -9.13 1.97 -18.92
C CYS A 27 -9.00 2.18 -17.41
N ASP A 28 -9.81 1.48 -16.63
CA ASP A 28 -9.58 1.38 -15.19
C ASP A 28 -8.43 0.39 -14.98
N GLY A 29 -7.25 0.95 -14.72
CA GLY A 29 -6.14 0.21 -14.15
C GLY A 29 -6.56 -0.33 -12.78
N VAL A 30 -7.01 -1.57 -12.74
CA VAL A 30 -7.24 -2.30 -11.49
C VAL A 30 -5.86 -2.57 -10.88
N THR A 31 -5.41 -1.68 -10.00
CA THR A 31 -4.37 -2.00 -9.04
C THR A 31 -4.97 -3.02 -8.07
N GLY A 32 -4.81 -4.30 -8.41
CA GLY A 32 -5.24 -5.42 -7.58
C GLY A 32 -4.45 -5.43 -6.28
N VAL A 33 -5.00 -4.79 -5.24
CA VAL A 33 -4.50 -4.92 -3.87
C VAL A 33 -5.07 -6.21 -3.31
N GLU A 34 -4.22 -7.23 -3.19
CA GLU A 34 -4.49 -8.45 -2.45
C GLU A 34 -4.15 -8.21 -0.97
N GLY A 35 -5.16 -7.96 -0.16
CA GLY A 35 -5.03 -7.79 1.29
C GLY A 35 -5.99 -8.73 2.01
N ALA A 36 -5.52 -9.31 3.11
CA ALA A 36 -6.29 -10.22 3.97
C ALA A 36 -7.39 -9.47 4.74
N ILE A 37 -8.32 -10.18 5.42
CA ILE A 37 -9.47 -9.57 6.17
C ILE A 37 -9.60 -10.02 7.66
N ILE A 38 -9.76 -9.06 8.58
CA ILE A 38 -9.85 -9.21 10.05
C ILE A 38 -11.28 -8.93 10.43
N ASP A 39 -11.97 -9.96 10.90
CA ASP A 39 -13.28 -9.76 11.49
C ASP A 39 -13.54 -10.85 12.56
N ASN A 40 -13.63 -10.42 13.82
CA ASN A 40 -14.19 -11.17 14.94
C ASN A 40 -15.34 -10.30 15.49
N PRO A 41 -16.60 -10.75 15.41
CA PRO A 41 -17.76 -9.97 15.85
C PRO A 41 -17.80 -9.71 17.37
N ASN A 42 -17.02 -10.45 18.17
CA ASN A 42 -16.93 -10.30 19.62
C ASN A 42 -15.78 -9.38 20.07
N ASN A 43 -14.88 -8.98 19.17
CA ASN A 43 -13.77 -8.09 19.50
C ASN A 43 -14.05 -6.68 18.93
N GLN A 44 -14.38 -5.73 19.82
CA GLN A 44 -14.66 -4.34 19.45
C GLN A 44 -13.40 -3.59 18.95
N HIS A 45 -12.21 -4.11 19.27
CA HIS A 45 -10.92 -3.48 18.97
C HIS A 45 -10.07 -4.42 18.12
N LYS A 46 -10.18 -4.25 16.81
CA LYS A 46 -9.43 -5.00 15.81
C LYS A 46 -8.11 -4.29 15.54
N LEU A 47 -7.03 -5.07 15.35
CA LEU A 47 -5.78 -4.55 14.84
C LEU A 47 -6.03 -3.89 13.48
N ARG A 48 -5.57 -2.65 13.33
CA ARG A 48 -5.75 -1.82 12.13
C ARG A 48 -4.43 -1.47 11.47
N ASN A 49 -3.38 -1.21 12.24
CA ASN A 49 -2.13 -0.74 11.66
C ASN A 49 -0.94 -1.48 12.25
N LEU A 50 -0.03 -1.89 11.36
CA LEU A 50 1.34 -2.21 11.72
C LEU A 50 2.20 -0.97 11.42
N LEU A 51 2.99 -0.53 12.39
CA LEU A 51 3.86 0.63 12.31
C LEU A 51 5.29 0.17 12.44
N PHE A 52 6.18 0.66 11.59
CA PHE A 52 7.60 0.38 11.71
C PHE A 52 8.43 1.40 10.97
N VAL A 53 9.71 1.43 11.29
CA VAL A 53 10.68 2.33 10.68
C VAL A 53 11.67 1.51 9.87
N ILE A 54 11.96 1.95 8.66
CA ILE A 54 13.02 1.38 7.82
C ILE A 54 14.15 2.41 7.71
N ARG A 55 15.39 1.98 7.92
CA ARG A 55 16.59 2.73 7.55
C ARG A 55 17.30 1.96 6.46
N LEU A 56 17.54 2.63 5.34
CA LEU A 56 18.33 2.08 4.24
C LEU A 56 19.79 2.48 4.45
N VAL A 57 20.70 1.52 4.44
CA VAL A 57 22.12 1.77 4.74
C VAL A 57 23.02 1.29 3.61
N ASP A 58 24.13 1.99 3.39
CA ASP A 58 25.19 1.51 2.51
C ASP A 58 26.18 0.58 3.24
N GLN A 59 27.24 0.16 2.55
CA GLN A 59 28.28 -0.71 3.11
C GLN A 59 29.07 -0.08 4.27
N ASN A 60 28.97 1.25 4.45
CA ASN A 60 29.64 2.02 5.49
C ASN A 60 28.67 2.45 6.61
N ASP A 61 27.46 1.87 6.67
CA ASP A 61 26.38 2.22 7.62
C ASP A 61 25.88 3.67 7.50
N ARG A 62 26.14 4.34 6.37
CA ARG A 62 25.58 5.66 6.07
C ARG A 62 24.15 5.51 5.57
N SER A 63 23.29 6.45 5.95
CA SER A 63 21.89 6.40 5.59
C SER A 63 21.66 6.86 4.16
N ILE A 64 20.87 6.11 3.41
CA ILE A 64 20.47 6.44 2.04
C ILE A 64 19.32 7.45 2.13
N VAL A 65 19.51 8.60 1.49
CA VAL A 65 18.61 9.75 1.53
C VAL A 65 17.67 9.74 0.33
N LEU A 66 16.39 9.54 0.60
CA LEU A 66 15.29 9.49 -0.34
C LEU A 66 14.15 10.38 0.17
N ASN A 67 13.28 10.80 -0.74
CA ASN A 67 12.05 11.48 -0.32
C ASN A 67 11.06 10.53 0.33
N ARG A 68 10.98 9.28 -0.14
CA ARG A 68 10.11 8.23 0.40
C ARG A 68 10.49 6.86 -0.16
N LEU A 69 10.00 5.80 0.46
CA LEU A 69 9.90 4.46 -0.12
C LEU A 69 8.60 4.36 -0.94
N ASP A 70 8.71 3.92 -2.20
CA ASP A 70 7.59 3.84 -3.13
C ASP A 70 6.74 2.58 -2.93
N SER A 71 7.34 1.49 -2.44
CA SER A 71 6.65 0.24 -2.16
C SER A 71 7.34 -0.51 -1.04
N VAL A 72 6.55 -1.05 -0.11
CA VAL A 72 6.95 -1.91 0.99
C VAL A 72 5.97 -3.06 1.05
N VAL A 73 6.46 -4.25 0.73
CA VAL A 73 5.68 -5.49 0.63
C VAL A 73 5.79 -6.21 1.96
N ILE A 74 4.67 -6.28 2.67
CA ILE A 74 4.59 -6.96 3.97
C ILE A 74 3.78 -8.26 3.84
N ASN A 75 4.28 -9.31 4.48
CA ASN A 75 3.52 -10.53 4.75
C ASN A 75 3.38 -10.75 6.25
N VAL A 76 2.29 -11.38 6.68
CA VAL A 76 2.09 -11.83 8.07
C VAL A 76 1.76 -13.32 8.03
N ASN A 77 2.52 -14.15 8.74
CA ASN A 77 2.44 -15.62 8.69
C ASN A 77 2.42 -16.17 7.24
N SER A 78 3.32 -15.66 6.40
CA SER A 78 3.46 -16.02 4.97
C SER A 78 2.29 -15.60 4.07
N GLU A 79 1.27 -14.93 4.60
CA GLU A 79 0.16 -14.38 3.83
C GLU A 79 0.35 -12.89 3.56
N ARG A 80 -0.12 -12.42 2.41
CA ARG A 80 0.03 -11.02 1.99
C ARG A 80 -0.74 -10.10 2.95
N TRP A 81 -0.01 -9.23 3.66
CA TRP A 81 -0.62 -8.15 4.44
C TRP A 81 -0.97 -6.96 3.53
N GLY A 82 -0.03 -6.55 2.68
CA GLY A 82 -0.29 -5.52 1.68
C GLY A 82 0.97 -4.83 1.13
N VAL A 83 0.74 -3.92 0.17
CA VAL A 83 1.76 -3.02 -0.39
C VAL A 83 1.56 -1.63 0.22
N PHE A 84 2.61 -1.03 0.78
CA PHE A 84 2.53 0.29 1.43
C PHE A 84 3.64 1.23 0.96
N THR A 85 3.43 2.53 1.09
CA THR A 85 4.47 3.54 0.93
C THR A 85 4.94 4.00 2.31
N SER A 86 6.17 4.51 2.40
CA SER A 86 6.55 5.27 3.59
C SER A 86 5.93 6.67 3.57
N ASP A 87 5.95 7.32 4.72
CA ASP A 87 5.73 8.76 4.80
C ASP A 87 6.82 9.52 4.00
N SER A 88 6.44 10.70 3.51
CA SER A 88 7.35 11.57 2.77
C SER A 88 8.22 12.35 3.73
N LEU A 89 9.52 12.37 3.47
CA LEU A 89 10.51 13.18 4.16
C LEU A 89 10.84 14.41 3.32
N ASN A 90 10.94 15.57 3.98
CA ASN A 90 11.54 16.74 3.37
C ASN A 90 13.07 16.62 3.46
N THR A 91 13.71 16.37 2.33
CA THR A 91 15.16 16.18 2.25
C THR A 91 15.93 17.50 2.07
N GLN A 92 15.25 18.63 1.86
CA GLN A 92 15.84 19.97 1.72
C GLN A 92 16.44 20.45 3.05
N GLY A 93 17.66 20.01 3.36
CA GLY A 93 18.36 20.34 4.60
C GLY A 93 19.15 19.17 5.19
N ILE A 94 19.00 17.97 4.64
CA ILE A 94 19.83 16.83 4.98
C ILE A 94 21.17 16.98 4.26
N ILE A 95 22.24 17.16 5.03
CA ILE A 95 23.61 17.17 4.50
C ILE A 95 23.90 15.76 4.00
N SER A 96 24.11 15.64 2.69
CA SER A 96 24.33 14.37 2.02
C SER A 96 25.38 14.53 0.93
N GLN A 97 25.97 13.41 0.54
CA GLN A 97 26.94 13.29 -0.55
C GLN A 97 26.46 12.23 -1.53
N VAL A 98 26.81 12.38 -2.80
CA VAL A 98 26.51 11.37 -3.81
C VAL A 98 27.56 10.28 -3.73
N ASP A 99 27.12 9.02 -3.63
CA ASP A 99 27.97 7.84 -3.74
C ASP A 99 27.30 6.81 -4.67
N GLY A 100 27.93 6.57 -5.83
CA GLY A 100 27.33 5.84 -6.93
C GLY A 100 25.99 6.47 -7.36
N ASP A 101 24.94 5.67 -7.38
CA ASP A 101 23.58 6.09 -7.75
C ASP A 101 22.73 6.57 -6.56
N PHE A 102 23.33 6.70 -5.38
CA PHE A 102 22.61 7.06 -4.17
C PHE A 102 23.10 8.38 -3.55
N SER A 103 22.18 9.07 -2.88
CA SER A 103 22.53 10.13 -1.96
C SER A 103 22.67 9.51 -0.57
N VAL A 104 23.81 9.73 0.09
CA VAL A 104 24.13 9.13 1.40
C VAL A 104 24.45 10.21 2.44
N SER A 105 24.11 9.95 3.69
CA SER A 105 24.27 10.87 4.82
C SER A 105 24.84 10.13 6.03
N ASP A 106 25.79 10.75 6.71
CA ASP A 106 26.30 10.26 8.01
C ASP A 106 25.29 10.49 9.16
N ARG A 107 24.25 11.29 8.91
CA ARG A 107 23.09 11.41 9.80
C ARG A 107 22.07 10.34 9.49
N GLU A 108 21.46 9.80 10.54
CA GLU A 108 20.37 8.84 10.44
C GLU A 108 19.19 9.41 9.63
N VAL A 109 18.75 8.67 8.61
CA VAL A 109 17.55 8.96 7.83
C VAL A 109 16.68 7.71 7.79
N SER A 110 15.48 7.85 8.33
CA SER A 110 14.60 6.73 8.67
C SER A 110 13.19 6.99 8.16
N TYR A 111 12.57 5.97 7.58
CA TYR A 111 11.30 6.03 6.87
C TYR A 111 10.21 5.33 7.68
N LEU A 112 9.23 6.09 8.17
CA LEU A 112 8.06 5.53 8.84
C LEU A 112 7.12 4.89 7.81
N VAL A 113 6.71 3.66 8.06
CA VAL A 113 5.70 2.95 7.27
C VAL A 113 4.49 2.67 8.16
N THR A 114 3.33 3.16 7.72
CA THR A 114 2.03 2.83 8.31
C THR A 114 1.32 1.82 7.42
N ALA A 115 1.43 0.55 7.79
CA ALA A 115 0.81 -0.55 7.08
C ALA A 115 -0.61 -0.77 7.58
N GLY A 116 -1.49 0.12 7.12
CA GLY A 116 -2.90 0.13 7.48
C GLY A 116 -3.70 -0.93 6.78
N TYR A 117 -4.59 -1.54 7.55
CA TYR A 117 -5.45 -2.59 7.09
C TYR A 117 -6.66 -2.04 6.37
N GLN A 118 -6.77 -2.30 5.06
CA GLN A 118 -7.94 -1.92 4.29
C GLN A 118 -8.78 -3.16 3.98
N LEU A 119 -9.98 -3.19 4.55
CA LEU A 119 -11.00 -4.15 4.17
C LEU A 119 -11.35 -3.93 2.69
N ARG A 120 -11.30 -4.97 1.87
CA ARG A 120 -11.91 -4.92 0.54
C ARG A 120 -13.40 -4.65 0.71
N ALA A 121 -13.96 -3.78 -0.12
CA ALA A 121 -15.39 -3.52 -0.16
C ALA A 121 -16.16 -4.84 -0.41
N ASP A 122 -17.24 -5.05 0.36
CA ASP A 122 -18.01 -6.29 0.45
C ASP A 122 -18.87 -6.62 -0.79
N THR A 123 -18.54 -6.08 -1.97
CA THR A 123 -19.26 -6.38 -3.20
C THR A 123 -18.71 -7.65 -3.83
N PHE A 124 -19.23 -8.80 -3.40
CA PHE A 124 -18.94 -10.10 -4.02
C PHE A 124 -19.95 -10.40 -5.12
N GLU A 125 -19.48 -10.56 -6.35
CA GLU A 125 -20.33 -10.91 -7.49
C GLU A 125 -20.73 -12.41 -7.49
N THR A 126 -19.97 -13.26 -6.78
CA THR A 126 -20.23 -14.72 -6.74
C THR A 126 -19.98 -15.33 -5.35
N ALA A 127 -20.68 -16.43 -5.07
CA ALA A 127 -20.48 -17.22 -3.85
C ALA A 127 -19.05 -17.83 -3.76
N GLY A 128 -18.43 -18.14 -4.90
CA GLY A 128 -17.04 -18.60 -4.96
C GLY A 128 -16.04 -17.51 -4.57
N ALA A 129 -16.28 -16.26 -4.99
CA ALA A 129 -15.51 -15.10 -4.55
C ALA A 129 -15.66 -14.85 -3.04
N TYR A 130 -16.88 -15.01 -2.51
CA TYR A 130 -17.14 -14.92 -1.07
C TYR A 130 -16.45 -16.03 -0.26
N SER A 131 -16.48 -17.29 -0.73
CA SER A 131 -15.77 -18.38 -0.06
C SER A 131 -14.25 -18.21 -0.10
N SER A 132 -13.70 -17.76 -1.23
CA SER A 132 -12.27 -17.45 -1.36
C SER A 132 -11.87 -16.28 -0.45
N TYR A 133 -12.75 -15.28 -0.34
CA TYR A 133 -12.61 -14.17 0.60
C TYR A 133 -12.60 -14.65 2.06
N LEU A 134 -13.53 -15.54 2.45
CA LEU A 134 -13.59 -16.11 3.79
C LEU A 134 -12.37 -16.96 4.12
N ASN A 135 -11.80 -17.68 3.14
CA ASN A 135 -10.62 -18.51 3.32
C ASN A 135 -9.32 -17.68 3.40
N ARG A 136 -9.25 -16.52 2.74
CA ARG A 136 -8.11 -15.56 2.81
C ARG A 136 -8.24 -14.57 3.98
N ARG A 137 -9.23 -14.75 4.83
CA ARG A 137 -9.48 -13.94 6.03
C ARG A 137 -8.39 -14.26 7.07
N LEU A 138 -7.27 -13.52 7.06
CA LEU A 138 -6.36 -13.47 8.21
C LEU A 138 -7.11 -12.87 9.40
N ARG A 139 -7.79 -13.73 10.16
CA ARG A 139 -8.25 -13.37 11.49
C ARG A 139 -7.01 -13.29 12.38
N LEU A 140 -6.43 -12.11 12.44
CA LEU A 140 -5.43 -11.80 13.46
C LEU A 140 -6.17 -11.65 14.80
N GLU A 141 -6.28 -12.76 15.52
CA GLU A 141 -6.76 -12.82 16.91
C GLU A 141 -5.59 -12.56 17.87
N PRO A 142 -5.84 -12.26 19.15
CA PRO A 142 -4.75 -12.16 20.11
C PRO A 142 -3.86 -13.41 20.09
N GLY A 143 -2.54 -13.21 20.01
CA GLY A 143 -1.58 -14.30 19.80
C GLY A 143 -0.28 -13.85 19.15
N ASP A 144 0.59 -14.82 18.84
CA ASP A 144 1.92 -14.60 18.29
C ASP A 144 1.95 -14.79 16.77
N TYR A 145 2.65 -13.88 16.09
CA TYR A 145 2.72 -13.79 14.63
C TYR A 145 4.14 -13.45 14.16
N VAL A 146 4.38 -13.69 12.87
CA VAL A 146 5.61 -13.30 12.18
C VAL A 146 5.26 -12.33 11.06
N ALA A 147 5.84 -11.13 11.09
CA ALA A 147 5.82 -10.20 9.97
C ALA A 147 7.07 -10.39 9.11
N GLU A 148 6.94 -10.27 7.80
CA GLU A 148 8.03 -10.27 6.84
C GLU A 148 8.01 -8.97 6.04
N ILE A 149 9.12 -8.24 6.01
CA ILE A 149 9.39 -7.22 4.98
C ILE A 149 10.00 -7.97 3.80
N ALA A 150 9.17 -8.28 2.81
CA ALA A 150 9.52 -9.19 1.72
C ALA A 150 10.24 -8.48 0.56
N GLU A 151 9.82 -7.25 0.25
CA GLU A 151 10.28 -6.49 -0.92
C GLU A 151 10.14 -4.98 -0.68
N LEU A 152 11.09 -4.21 -1.22
CA LEU A 152 11.10 -2.74 -1.15
C LEU A 152 11.41 -2.15 -2.51
N HIS A 153 10.62 -1.15 -2.93
CA HIS A 153 10.90 -0.36 -4.12
C HIS A 153 11.08 1.11 -3.76
N PHE A 154 12.04 1.74 -4.43
CA PHE A 154 12.30 3.17 -4.35
C PHE A 154 13.02 3.64 -5.61
N ARG A 155 13.29 4.94 -5.70
CA ARG A 155 14.04 5.53 -6.83
C ARG A 155 15.41 5.99 -6.39
N ASN A 156 16.42 5.71 -7.21
CA ASN A 156 17.77 6.24 -7.02
C ASN A 156 17.85 7.72 -7.46
N ILE A 157 19.03 8.36 -7.33
CA ILE A 157 19.18 9.79 -7.69
C ILE A 157 18.99 10.06 -9.19
N ASN A 158 19.20 9.04 -10.02
CA ASN A 158 19.00 9.10 -11.47
C ASN A 158 17.52 8.93 -11.86
N GLY A 159 16.64 8.64 -10.89
CA GLY A 159 15.20 8.42 -11.09
C GLY A 159 14.84 6.99 -11.50
N GLU A 160 15.81 6.07 -11.51
CA GLU A 160 15.61 4.66 -11.86
C GLU A 160 14.98 3.90 -10.68
N HIS A 161 14.14 2.94 -11.01
CA HIS A 161 13.49 2.09 -10.01
C HIS A 161 14.45 1.02 -9.51
N VAL A 162 14.66 0.99 -8.20
CA VAL A 162 15.43 -0.02 -7.48
C VAL A 162 14.46 -0.92 -6.72
N MET A 163 14.63 -2.23 -6.87
CA MET A 163 13.88 -3.27 -6.15
C MET A 163 14.88 -4.10 -5.35
N ILE A 164 14.62 -4.27 -4.05
CA ILE A 164 15.39 -5.15 -3.17
C ILE A 164 14.47 -6.12 -2.44
N LEU A 165 14.99 -7.31 -2.15
CA LEU A 165 14.27 -8.40 -1.48
C LEU A 165 14.94 -8.72 -0.13
N PRO A 166 14.71 -7.90 0.91
CA PRO A 166 15.46 -8.00 2.16
C PRO A 166 15.08 -9.23 3.00
N ARG A 167 13.85 -9.73 2.87
CA ARG A 167 13.36 -10.94 3.59
C ARG A 167 13.61 -10.87 5.11
N ILE A 168 13.26 -9.74 5.71
CA ILE A 168 13.45 -9.51 7.17
C ILE A 168 12.22 -10.00 7.90
N TYR A 169 12.41 -10.83 8.93
CA TYR A 169 11.34 -11.39 9.74
C TYR A 169 11.34 -10.79 11.15
N GLN A 170 10.16 -10.41 11.64
CA GLN A 170 9.95 -9.87 12.98
C GLN A 170 8.82 -10.61 13.67
N LEU A 171 9.10 -11.16 14.85
CA LEU A 171 8.08 -11.72 15.74
C LEU A 171 7.32 -10.60 16.43
N PHE A 172 6.01 -10.75 16.54
CA PHE A 172 5.17 -9.81 17.27
C PHE A 172 3.96 -10.49 17.90
N THR A 173 3.50 -9.93 19.01
CA THR A 173 2.31 -10.41 19.73
C THR A 173 1.20 -9.38 19.59
N ILE A 174 0.00 -9.84 19.28
CA ILE A 174 -1.22 -9.04 19.31
C ILE A 174 -1.88 -9.27 20.66
N ASP A 175 -1.94 -8.23 21.49
CA ASP A 175 -2.72 -8.25 22.72
C ASP A 175 -4.21 -8.01 22.43
N GLU A 176 -5.06 -8.49 23.34
CA GLU A 176 -6.48 -8.18 23.28
C GLU A 176 -6.69 -6.65 23.38
N GLY A 177 -7.47 -6.09 22.46
CA GLY A 177 -7.69 -4.64 22.40
C GLY A 177 -6.68 -3.86 21.56
N ALA A 178 -5.62 -4.48 21.05
CA ALA A 178 -4.60 -3.78 20.27
C ALA A 178 -5.15 -3.30 18.91
N VAL A 179 -5.14 -1.97 18.70
CA VAL A 179 -5.57 -1.34 17.44
C VAL A 179 -4.39 -1.00 16.54
N ASN A 180 -3.25 -0.64 17.12
CA ASN A 180 -2.02 -0.33 16.38
C ASN A 180 -0.88 -1.07 17.05
N LEU A 181 0.06 -1.56 16.26
CA LEU A 181 1.23 -2.25 16.78
C LEU A 181 2.51 -1.70 16.14
N TYR A 182 3.49 -1.36 16.97
CA TYR A 182 4.82 -0.98 16.50
C TYR A 182 5.71 -2.21 16.44
N LEU A 183 6.21 -2.56 15.26
CA LEU A 183 7.04 -3.75 15.04
C LEU A 183 8.52 -3.49 15.29
N GLY A 184 8.96 -2.22 15.33
CA GLY A 184 10.36 -1.85 15.53
C GLY A 184 10.95 -1.06 14.38
N SER A 185 12.29 -1.01 14.39
CA SER A 185 13.12 -0.34 13.39
C SER A 185 14.00 -1.37 12.68
N PHE A 186 14.13 -1.25 11.37
CA PHE A 186 14.85 -2.20 10.53
C PHE A 186 15.92 -1.50 9.70
N ASP A 187 17.17 -1.93 9.89
CA ASP A 187 18.30 -1.50 9.08
C ASP A 187 18.46 -2.45 7.90
N ILE A 188 18.40 -1.90 6.69
CA ILE A 188 18.37 -2.68 5.46
C ILE A 188 19.54 -2.26 4.58
N PRO A 189 20.56 -3.11 4.44
CA PRO A 189 21.71 -2.80 3.61
C PRO A 189 21.34 -2.84 2.14
N ILE A 190 21.85 -1.86 1.39
CA ILE A 190 21.77 -1.78 -0.07
C ILE A 190 23.17 -2.11 -0.60
N PHE A 191 23.26 -3.18 -1.40
CA PHE A 191 24.49 -3.69 -1.99
C PHE A 191 24.53 -3.44 -3.49
#